data_AF-A0A3Q2DML6-F1
#
_entry.id   AF-A0A3Q2DML6-F1
#
_cell.length_a   1.000
_cell.length_b   1.000
_cell.length_c   1.000
_cell.angle_alpha   90.00
_cell.angle_beta   90.00
_cell.angle_gamma   90.00
#
_symmetry.space_group_name_H-M   'P 1'
#
loop_
_entity.id
_entity.type
_entity.pdbx_description
1 polymer ?
#
loop_
_entity_poly.entity_id
_entity_poly.type
_entity_poly.pdbx_seq_one_letter_code
_entity_poly.pdbx_strand_id
1 'polypeptide(L)'
;CGHKNLFLCTFLGWLILSLCLEHQYYFVENKLTWYQAQSYCRQHYTDLATIRNSEDMNHFLDVLSSQSSSDVWIGLYSEINWMWSNELKKRNPGYINWETSDYDPDFISANQFCVCMGDNGKWWDYNCEAKFPFLCFLPFSPSLNQGYL
;
A
#
# COMPACT_ATOMS: atom_id res chain seq x y z
N CYS A 1 -11.41 -0.96 -24.68
CA CYS A 1 -12.74 -0.41 -24.36
C CYS A 1 -12.54 1.10 -24.44
N GLY A 2 -13.30 1.77 -25.31
CA GLY A 2 -12.90 3.02 -25.96
C GLY A 2 -12.74 2.86 -27.47
N HIS A 3 -13.83 2.54 -28.15
CA HIS A 3 -14.06 2.98 -29.53
C HIS A 3 -15.55 3.21 -29.69
N LYS A 4 -15.86 4.41 -30.20
CA LYS A 4 -17.20 4.84 -30.57
C LYS A 4 -17.83 3.78 -31.48
N ASN A 5 -19.10 3.47 -31.21
CA ASN A 5 -19.94 2.60 -32.01
C ASN A 5 -19.68 2.75 -33.51
N LEU A 6 -19.13 1.71 -34.13
CA LEU A 6 -19.29 1.46 -35.55
C LEU A 6 -20.07 0.16 -35.68
N PHE A 7 -21.38 0.29 -35.89
CA PHE A 7 -22.25 -0.81 -36.27
C PHE A 7 -21.71 -1.44 -37.56
N LEU A 8 -21.27 -2.69 -37.49
CA LEU A 8 -21.33 -3.60 -38.62
C LEU A 8 -22.01 -4.88 -38.15
N CYS A 9 -23.30 -4.99 -38.48
CA CYS A 9 -24.01 -6.26 -38.46
C CYS A 9 -23.38 -7.18 -39.51
N THR A 10 -22.66 -8.22 -39.08
CA THR A 10 -22.48 -9.41 -39.90
C THR A 10 -23.06 -10.61 -39.16
N PHE A 11 -24.09 -11.16 -39.78
CA PHE A 11 -24.82 -12.34 -39.37
C PHE A 11 -23.89 -13.57 -39.38
N LEU A 12 -24.04 -14.39 -38.34
CA LEU A 12 -23.65 -15.80 -38.16
C LEU A 12 -22.62 -16.03 -37.04
N GLY A 13 -23.16 -16.40 -35.87
CA GLY A 13 -22.55 -17.43 -35.05
C GLY A 13 -21.22 -17.08 -34.37
N TRP A 14 -21.22 -16.06 -33.52
CA TRP A 14 -20.70 -16.16 -32.15
C TRP A 14 -21.11 -14.89 -31.42
N LEU A 15 -21.96 -15.06 -30.42
CA LEU A 15 -22.25 -14.02 -29.45
C LEU A 15 -20.94 -13.82 -28.66
N ILE A 16 -20.03 -13.01 -29.19
CA ILE A 16 -18.97 -12.43 -28.38
C ILE A 16 -19.71 -11.46 -27.46
N LEU A 17 -20.23 -11.98 -26.34
CA LEU A 17 -20.49 -11.20 -25.15
C LEU A 17 -19.16 -10.55 -24.82
N SER A 18 -18.94 -9.37 -25.36
CA SER A 18 -17.92 -8.47 -24.89
C SER A 18 -18.31 -8.16 -23.45
N LEU A 19 -17.89 -9.00 -22.51
CA LEU A 19 -17.86 -8.74 -21.09
C LEU A 19 -16.80 -7.66 -20.89
N CYS A 20 -17.08 -6.42 -21.34
CA CYS A 20 -16.47 -5.27 -20.71
C CYS A 20 -17.17 -5.24 -19.34
N LEU A 21 -16.54 -5.85 -18.34
CA LEU A 21 -17.02 -5.85 -16.97
C LEU A 21 -16.87 -4.42 -16.48
N GLU A 22 -17.92 -3.62 -16.68
CA GLU A 22 -17.98 -2.24 -16.22
C GLU A 22 -17.96 -2.24 -14.69
N HIS A 23 -17.00 -1.52 -14.08
CA HIS A 23 -16.98 -1.39 -12.63
C HIS A 23 -18.16 -0.53 -12.19
N GLN A 24 -19.08 -1.13 -11.45
CA GLN A 24 -20.13 -0.38 -10.77
C GLN A 24 -19.61 0.17 -9.45
N TYR A 25 -19.71 1.49 -9.26
CA TYR A 25 -19.30 2.18 -8.04
C TYR A 25 -20.51 2.52 -7.16
N TYR A 26 -20.33 2.46 -5.85
CA TYR A 26 -21.34 2.80 -4.85
C TYR A 26 -20.77 3.82 -3.87
N PHE A 27 -21.49 4.93 -3.67
CA PHE A 27 -21.16 5.92 -2.64
C PHE A 27 -21.74 5.49 -1.29
N VAL A 28 -20.93 5.62 -0.23
CA VAL A 28 -21.32 5.31 1.14
C VAL A 28 -21.03 6.55 1.99
N GLU A 29 -22.06 7.11 2.64
CA GLU A 29 -21.94 8.37 3.38
C GLU A 29 -21.24 8.22 4.74
N ASN A 30 -21.17 7.00 5.28
CA ASN A 30 -20.52 6.71 6.57
C ASN A 30 -19.03 7.10 6.56
N LYS A 31 -18.64 8.01 7.44
CA LYS A 31 -17.24 8.42 7.62
C LYS A 31 -16.49 7.40 8.47
N LEU A 32 -15.56 6.68 7.85
CA LEU A 32 -14.79 5.60 8.44
C LEU A 32 -13.28 5.79 8.17
N THR A 33 -12.43 5.24 9.03
CA THR A 33 -10.99 5.09 8.71
C THR A 33 -10.80 4.18 7.50
N TRP A 34 -9.67 4.25 6.80
CA TRP A 34 -9.44 3.46 5.58
C TRP A 34 -9.67 1.95 5.79
N TYR A 35 -9.13 1.37 6.87
CA TYR A 35 -9.31 -0.06 7.18
C TYR A 35 -10.76 -0.42 7.54
N GLN A 36 -11.47 0.48 8.23
CA GLN A 36 -12.89 0.27 8.51
C GLN A 36 -13.73 0.36 7.24
N ALA A 37 -13.43 1.30 6.34
CA ALA A 37 -14.10 1.43 5.05
C ALA A 37 -13.85 0.20 4.17
N GLN A 38 -12.60 -0.30 4.11
CA GLN A 38 -12.26 -1.54 3.42
C GLN A 38 -13.04 -2.75 3.96
N SER A 39 -13.07 -2.90 5.29
CA SER A 39 -13.80 -3.98 5.95
C SER A 39 -15.29 -3.92 5.66
N TYR A 40 -15.88 -2.72 5.72
CA TYR A 40 -17.27 -2.48 5.36
C TYR A 40 -17.54 -2.85 3.90
N CYS A 41 -16.70 -2.40 2.97
CA CYS A 41 -16.85 -2.72 1.55
C CYS A 41 -16.73 -4.22 1.29
N ARG A 42 -15.87 -4.96 1.98
CA ARG A 42 -15.78 -6.44 1.85
C ARG A 42 -16.96 -7.18 2.47
N GLN A 43 -17.66 -6.56 3.41
CA GLN A 43 -18.85 -7.12 4.04
C GLN A 43 -20.12 -6.89 3.20
N HIS A 44 -20.23 -5.72 2.56
CA HIS A 44 -21.46 -5.30 1.86
C HIS A 44 -21.33 -5.24 0.33
N TYR A 45 -20.12 -5.22 -0.19
CA TYR A 45 -19.75 -5.12 -1.61
C TYR A 45 -18.54 -6.03 -1.88
N THR A 46 -17.69 -5.70 -2.87
CA THR A 46 -16.44 -6.44 -3.16
C THR A 46 -15.25 -5.91 -2.33
N ASP A 47 -14.87 -4.64 -2.53
CA ASP A 47 -13.77 -3.96 -1.83
C ASP A 47 -13.92 -2.44 -2.08
N LEU A 48 -13.01 -1.62 -1.54
CA LEU A 48 -12.89 -0.21 -1.93
C LEU A 48 -12.63 -0.07 -3.44
N ALA A 49 -13.05 1.05 -4.00
CA ALA A 49 -13.00 1.31 -5.45
C ALA A 49 -11.59 1.13 -6.03
N THR A 50 -11.47 0.31 -7.09
CA THR A 50 -10.25 0.15 -7.88
C THR A 50 -10.43 0.80 -9.24
N ILE A 51 -9.62 1.80 -9.57
CA ILE A 51 -9.68 2.54 -10.84
C ILE A 51 -8.49 2.09 -11.71
N ARG A 52 -8.74 1.38 -12.81
CA ARG A 52 -7.67 0.79 -13.64
C ARG A 52 -7.36 1.56 -14.92
N ASN A 53 -8.27 2.42 -15.35
CA ASN A 53 -8.15 3.17 -16.60
C ASN A 53 -9.03 4.43 -16.57
N SER A 54 -9.03 5.21 -17.66
CA SER A 54 -9.82 6.43 -17.77
C SER A 54 -11.32 6.22 -17.84
N GLU A 55 -11.79 5.06 -18.33
CA GLU A 55 -13.21 4.72 -18.38
C GLU A 55 -13.72 4.49 -16.95
N ASP A 56 -13.03 3.65 -16.17
CA ASP A 56 -13.26 3.48 -14.73
C ASP A 56 -13.29 4.84 -14.00
N MET A 57 -12.37 5.76 -14.33
CA MET A 57 -12.32 7.09 -13.74
C MET A 57 -13.58 7.92 -14.07
N ASN A 58 -14.06 7.89 -15.31
CA ASN A 58 -15.27 8.61 -15.69
C ASN A 58 -16.49 8.07 -14.93
N HIS A 59 -16.68 6.76 -14.89
CA HIS A 59 -17.78 6.13 -14.13
C HIS A 59 -17.71 6.46 -12.63
N PHE A 60 -16.50 6.49 -12.05
CA PHE A 60 -16.29 6.87 -10.66
C PHE A 60 -16.71 8.33 -10.40
N LEU A 61 -16.31 9.25 -11.28
CA LEU A 61 -16.66 10.67 -11.19
C LEU A 61 -18.15 10.92 -11.41
N ASP A 62 -18.82 10.17 -12.30
CA ASP A 62 -20.26 10.27 -12.52
C ASP A 62 -21.03 9.96 -11.22
N VAL A 63 -20.65 8.89 -10.51
CA VAL A 63 -21.24 8.55 -9.21
C VAL A 63 -20.99 9.67 -8.19
N LEU A 64 -19.77 10.19 -8.09
CA LEU A 64 -19.43 11.26 -7.14
C LEU A 64 -20.11 12.60 -7.45
N SER A 65 -20.29 12.94 -8.72
CA SER A 65 -20.87 14.22 -9.14
C SER A 65 -22.30 14.44 -8.64
N SER A 66 -23.01 13.33 -8.39
CA SER A 66 -24.37 13.32 -7.85
C SER A 66 -24.44 13.48 -6.33
N GLN A 67 -23.29 13.55 -5.65
CA GLN A 67 -23.17 13.58 -4.20
C GLN A 67 -22.61 14.91 -3.72
N SER A 68 -23.04 15.38 -2.55
CA SER A 68 -22.44 16.50 -1.86
C SER A 68 -21.17 16.03 -1.12
N SER A 69 -20.09 15.67 -1.81
CA SER A 69 -18.96 15.00 -1.13
C SER A 69 -17.65 15.79 -1.09
N SER A 70 -17.05 15.68 0.10
CA SER A 70 -15.64 15.86 0.42
C SER A 70 -14.76 14.73 -0.17
N ASP A 71 -13.48 14.71 0.19
CA ASP A 71 -12.54 13.62 -0.11
C ASP A 71 -13.11 12.24 0.27
N VAL A 72 -12.84 11.22 -0.56
CA VAL A 72 -13.30 9.83 -0.40
C VAL A 72 -12.13 8.85 -0.43
N TRP A 73 -12.24 7.75 0.32
CA TRP A 73 -11.25 6.66 0.26
C TRP A 73 -11.41 5.82 -1.02
N ILE A 74 -10.27 5.43 -1.60
CA ILE A 74 -10.19 4.45 -2.69
C ILE A 74 -9.34 3.25 -2.25
N GLY A 75 -9.38 2.17 -3.03
CA GLY A 75 -8.72 0.91 -2.68
C GLY A 75 -7.21 0.89 -2.88
N LEU A 76 -6.61 1.97 -3.40
CA LEU A 76 -5.15 2.06 -3.53
C LEU A 76 -4.52 2.36 -2.18
N TYR A 77 -3.64 1.48 -1.71
CA TYR A 77 -2.92 1.62 -0.44
C TYR A 77 -1.52 1.00 -0.55
N SER A 78 -0.66 1.32 0.42
CA SER A 78 0.67 0.73 0.56
C SER A 78 0.88 0.25 1.99
N GLU A 79 1.56 -0.89 2.13
CA GLU A 79 2.05 -1.40 3.41
C GLU A 79 3.57 -1.28 3.44
N ILE A 80 4.11 -0.77 4.55
CA ILE A 80 5.55 -0.73 4.77
C ILE A 80 5.98 -1.99 5.52
N ASN A 81 6.85 -2.78 4.86
CA ASN A 81 7.44 -3.98 5.45
C ASN A 81 8.91 -3.70 5.80
N TRP A 82 9.20 -3.57 7.09
CA TRP A 82 10.56 -3.36 7.58
C TRP A 82 11.46 -4.58 7.34
N MET A 83 12.74 -4.34 7.02
CA MET A 83 13.71 -5.39 6.73
C MET A 83 15.08 -5.03 7.31
N TRP A 84 15.83 -6.04 7.74
CA TRP A 84 17.25 -5.86 8.05
C TRP A 84 18.08 -5.82 6.76
N SER A 85 19.08 -4.95 6.70
CA SER A 85 19.90 -4.74 5.51
C SER A 85 20.72 -5.99 5.10
N ASN A 86 21.01 -6.89 6.04
CA ASN A 86 21.67 -8.18 5.78
C ASN A 86 20.68 -9.29 5.35
N GLU A 87 19.37 -9.10 5.49
CA GLU A 87 18.32 -10.09 5.22
C GLU A 87 17.35 -9.62 4.12
N LEU A 88 17.89 -9.23 2.95
CA LEU A 88 17.14 -8.60 1.85
C LEU A 88 15.88 -9.36 1.34
N LYS A 89 15.74 -10.64 1.67
CA LYS A 89 14.59 -11.47 1.24
C LYS A 89 13.53 -11.64 2.32
N LYS A 90 13.79 -11.22 3.56
CA LYS A 90 12.89 -11.42 4.69
C LYS A 90 12.13 -10.14 5.01
N ARG A 91 10.86 -10.11 4.62
CA ARG A 91 9.93 -8.98 4.83
C ARG A 91 9.29 -8.97 6.21
N ASN A 92 10.02 -9.44 7.22
CA ASN A 92 9.60 -9.43 8.62
C ASN A 92 10.87 -9.39 9.48
N PRO A 93 11.14 -8.29 10.20
CA PRO A 93 12.38 -8.12 10.96
C PRO A 93 12.46 -9.07 12.17
N GLY A 94 11.35 -9.73 12.54
CA GLY A 94 11.25 -10.58 13.72
C GLY A 94 11.14 -9.75 14.99
N TYR A 95 12.28 -9.32 15.53
CA TYR A 95 12.33 -8.46 16.70
C TYR A 95 12.11 -7.00 16.31
N ILE A 96 11.24 -6.30 17.05
CA ILE A 96 10.98 -4.87 16.92
C ILE A 96 10.97 -4.22 18.31
N ASN A 97 11.46 -2.99 18.42
CA ASN A 97 11.43 -2.22 19.67
C ASN A 97 11.16 -0.73 19.43
N TRP A 98 10.10 -0.44 18.67
CA TRP A 98 9.65 0.93 18.39
C TRP A 98 9.45 1.74 19.67
N GLU A 99 9.74 3.04 19.58
CA GLU A 99 9.26 4.00 20.55
C GLU A 99 7.73 4.03 20.50
N THR A 100 7.11 4.07 21.67
CA THR A 100 5.66 3.99 21.82
C THR A 100 5.04 5.32 22.25
N SER A 101 5.83 6.24 22.83
CA SER A 101 5.33 7.55 23.25
C SER A 101 5.00 8.46 22.07
N ASP A 102 5.70 8.28 20.95
CA ASP A 102 5.70 9.21 19.81
C ASP A 102 4.96 8.63 18.59
N TYR A 103 4.32 7.47 18.75
CA TYR A 103 3.57 6.74 17.72
C TYR A 103 4.39 6.23 16.53
N ASP A 104 5.68 5.94 16.74
CA ASP A 104 6.54 5.36 15.72
C ASP A 104 6.11 3.95 15.26
N PRO A 105 6.36 3.61 13.97
CA PRO A 105 6.84 4.51 12.93
C PRO A 105 5.73 5.47 12.44
N ASP A 106 6.02 6.76 12.37
CA ASP A 106 5.02 7.81 12.14
C ASP A 106 5.09 8.43 10.73
N PHE A 107 6.15 8.13 9.97
CA PHE A 107 6.33 8.53 8.57
C PHE A 107 6.12 10.03 8.31
N ILE A 108 6.55 10.91 9.23
CA ILE A 108 6.59 12.37 9.05
C ILE A 108 7.12 12.72 7.66
N SER A 109 6.37 13.57 6.96
CA SER A 109 6.68 14.04 5.60
C SER A 109 6.82 12.92 4.55
N ALA A 110 6.35 11.71 4.84
CA ALA A 110 6.44 10.54 3.97
C ALA A 110 7.88 10.26 3.47
N ASN A 111 8.90 10.50 4.30
CA ASN A 111 10.31 10.33 3.93
C ASN A 111 11.16 9.57 4.96
N GLN A 112 10.55 9.01 6.01
CA GLN A 112 11.22 8.24 7.04
C GLN A 112 11.13 6.74 6.75
N PHE A 113 12.13 6.19 6.06
CA PHE A 113 12.15 4.78 5.65
C PHE A 113 13.39 4.03 6.14
N CYS A 114 14.16 4.64 7.04
CA CYS A 114 15.29 4.03 7.74
C CYS A 114 15.05 4.09 9.25
N VAL A 115 15.81 3.33 10.04
CA VAL A 115 15.60 3.23 11.49
C VAL A 115 16.85 3.69 12.23
N CYS A 116 16.68 4.53 13.24
CA CYS A 116 17.73 4.85 14.21
C CYS A 116 17.31 4.36 15.61
N MET A 117 18.27 4.24 16.52
CA MET A 117 18.05 3.74 17.88
C MET A 117 18.69 4.67 18.91
N GLY A 118 17.99 4.87 20.01
CA GLY A 118 18.43 5.68 21.14
C GLY A 118 19.23 4.88 22.16
N ASP A 119 19.76 5.56 23.16
CA ASP A 119 20.49 4.94 24.28
C ASP A 119 19.58 4.07 25.16
N ASN A 120 18.28 4.35 25.20
CA ASN A 120 17.24 3.53 25.81
C ASN A 120 16.91 2.24 25.01
N GLY A 121 17.51 2.05 23.84
CA GLY A 121 17.28 0.92 22.95
C GLY A 121 15.98 0.99 22.13
N LYS A 122 15.22 2.09 22.21
CA LYS A 122 14.00 2.34 21.43
C LYS A 122 14.33 2.88 20.04
N TRP A 123 13.42 2.62 19.10
CA TRP A 123 13.63 2.84 17.67
C TRP A 123 12.67 3.88 17.11
N TRP A 124 13.17 4.70 16.19
CA TRP A 124 12.37 5.65 15.40
C TRP A 124 12.58 5.43 13.92
N ASP A 125 11.55 5.65 13.11
CA ASP A 125 11.77 5.83 11.68
C ASP A 125 12.36 7.22 11.41
N TYR A 126 13.28 7.30 10.47
CA TYR A 126 14.00 8.52 10.18
C TYR A 126 14.36 8.64 8.71
N ASN A 127 14.61 9.88 8.27
CA ASN A 127 15.09 10.15 6.93
C ASN A 127 16.45 9.46 6.70
N CYS A 128 16.50 8.61 5.68
CA CYS A 128 17.69 7.83 5.31
C CYS A 128 18.92 8.67 4.95
N GLU A 129 18.73 9.94 4.56
CA GLU A 129 19.82 10.86 4.22
C GLU A 129 20.43 11.57 5.44
N ALA A 130 19.85 11.38 6.62
CA ALA A 130 20.39 11.92 7.86
C ALA A 130 21.74 11.26 8.20
N LYS A 131 22.66 12.07 8.76
CA LYS A 131 24.00 11.62 9.12
C LYS A 131 24.05 11.23 10.59
N PHE A 132 24.20 9.93 10.87
CA PHE A 132 24.37 9.39 12.22
C PHE A 132 25.66 8.58 12.34
N PRO A 133 26.23 8.45 13.56
CA PRO A 133 27.11 7.32 13.89
C PRO A 133 26.38 5.99 13.68
N PHE A 134 27.12 4.92 13.39
CA PHE A 134 26.56 3.60 13.11
C PHE A 134 27.40 2.48 13.74
N LEU A 135 26.78 1.32 13.91
CA LEU A 135 27.42 0.10 14.38
C LEU A 135 27.41 -0.97 13.28
N CYS A 136 28.53 -1.67 13.13
CA CYS A 136 28.63 -2.84 12.26
C CYS A 136 28.58 -4.11 13.12
N PHE A 137 28.04 -5.20 12.58
CA PHE A 137 28.13 -6.51 13.19
C PHE A 137 28.90 -7.47 12.29
N LEU A 138 29.62 -8.40 12.89
CA LEU A 138 30.16 -9.58 12.22
C LEU A 138 29.37 -10.79 12.72
N PRO A 139 28.78 -11.61 11.85
CA PRO A 139 28.19 -12.86 12.29
C PRO A 139 29.30 -13.72 12.89
N PHE A 140 29.02 -14.36 14.02
CA PHE A 140 29.97 -15.30 14.60
C PHE A 140 30.24 -16.43 13.60
N SER A 141 31.47 -16.51 13.09
CA SER A 141 31.94 -17.62 12.28
C SER A 141 32.92 -18.45 13.12
N PRO A 142 32.57 -19.68 13.53
CA PRO A 142 33.46 -20.55 14.29
C PRO A 142 34.81 -20.81 13.58
N SER A 143 34.86 -20.62 12.26
CA SER A 143 36.04 -20.87 11.41
C SER A 143 37.09 -19.75 11.39
N LEU A 144 36.85 -18.58 12.01
CA LEU A 144 37.82 -17.47 12.02
C LEU A 144 38.77 -17.47 13.23
N ASN A 145 38.64 -18.44 14.15
CA ASN A 145 39.60 -18.66 15.25
C ASN A 145 40.79 -19.56 14.86
N GLN A 146 41.03 -19.77 13.56
CA GLN A 146 42.18 -20.51 13.05
C GLN A 146 42.99 -19.60 12.12
N GLY A 147 43.77 -18.68 12.70
CA GLY A 147 44.62 -17.83 11.85
C GLY A 147 45.41 -16.67 12.44
N TYR A 148 45.41 -16.46 13.76
CA TYR A 148 46.34 -15.50 14.39
C TYR A 148 46.87 -16.05 15.72
N LEU A 149 47.82 -16.98 15.62
CA LEU A 149 48.91 -17.18 16.57
C LEU A 149 50.22 -17.14 15.78
#